data_AF-A0A2D5F091-F1
#
_entry.id   AF-A0A2D5F091-F1
#
_cell.length_a   1.000
_cell.length_b   1.000
_cell.length_c   1.000
_cell.angle_alpha   90.00
_cell.angle_beta   90.00
_cell.angle_gamma   90.00
#
_symmetry.space_group_name_H-M   'P 1'
#
loop_
_entity.id
_entity.type
_entity.pdbx_description
1 polymer ?
#
loop_
_entity_poly.entity_id
_entity_poly.type
_entity_poly.pdbx_seq_one_letter_code
_entity_poly.pdbx_strand_id
1 'polypeptide(L)'
;MTGKTKGLLAILTGVLCVGLIACGGEGGGEEGGEEHSSGGEDLSMYEGPITGDAAAGETVYANFCAGCHPDGGAGVGPDLHDRTDSPAEIRYLIRNGEDRMPAFGADQISDEDMENVLAYLTNFGMFQ
;
A
#
# COMPACT_ATOMS: atom_id res chain seq x y z
N MET A 1 -46.97 -49.46 18.75
CA MET A 1 -46.40 -50.48 19.65
C MET A 1 -45.69 -49.75 20.79
N THR A 2 -46.14 -50.04 22.00
CA THR A 2 -45.81 -49.46 23.30
C THR A 2 -44.36 -49.64 23.73
N GLY A 3 -43.84 -48.66 24.48
CA GLY A 3 -42.76 -48.84 25.46
C GLY A 3 -41.81 -47.64 25.44
N LYS A 4 -41.32 -47.10 26.56
CA LYS A 4 -41.23 -47.64 27.91
C LYS A 4 -40.91 -46.45 28.82
N THR A 5 -41.55 -46.42 29.99
CA THR A 5 -41.19 -45.60 31.16
C THR A 5 -39.74 -45.79 31.58
N LYS A 6 -39.16 -44.75 32.22
CA LYS A 6 -38.05 -44.70 33.21
C LYS A 6 -37.67 -43.22 33.33
N GLY A 7 -37.43 -42.58 34.47
CA GLY A 7 -37.14 -43.03 35.82
C GLY A 7 -36.42 -41.86 36.46
N LEU A 8 -36.94 -41.38 37.58
CA LEU A 8 -36.37 -40.36 38.44
C LEU A 8 -35.09 -40.90 39.09
N LEU A 9 -33.95 -40.21 38.97
CA LEU A 9 -32.91 -40.22 40.01
C LEU A 9 -31.98 -39.01 39.91
N ALA A 10 -31.96 -38.23 40.98
CA ALA A 10 -31.06 -37.11 41.21
C ALA A 10 -29.64 -37.61 41.49
N ILE A 11 -28.62 -36.91 40.97
CA ILE A 11 -27.28 -36.91 41.55
C ILE A 11 -26.74 -35.48 41.56
N LEU A 12 -26.57 -34.99 42.79
CA LEU A 12 -25.87 -33.78 43.18
C LEU A 12 -24.36 -34.02 43.13
N THR A 13 -23.68 -33.35 42.21
CA THR A 13 -22.23 -33.06 42.23
C THR A 13 -22.08 -31.83 41.34
N GLY A 14 -21.69 -30.62 41.76
CA GLY A 14 -20.65 -30.29 42.73
C GLY A 14 -19.35 -29.99 41.99
N VAL A 15 -19.27 -28.89 41.24
CA VAL A 15 -18.02 -28.29 40.73
C VAL A 15 -18.29 -26.79 40.58
N LEU A 16 -18.01 -26.01 41.61
CA LEU A 16 -16.76 -25.26 41.80
C LEU A 16 -16.53 -24.24 40.67
N CYS A 17 -17.02 -23.03 40.92
CA CYS A 17 -16.63 -21.82 40.20
C CYS A 17 -15.11 -21.68 40.27
N VAL A 18 -14.43 -22.03 39.20
CA VAL A 18 -13.06 -21.59 38.93
C VAL A 18 -13.18 -20.46 37.92
N GLY A 19 -13.09 -19.24 38.43
CA GLY A 19 -12.82 -18.06 37.61
C GLY A 19 -11.42 -18.19 37.04
N LEU A 20 -11.34 -18.35 35.72
CA LEU A 20 -10.12 -18.09 34.96
C LEU A 20 -10.38 -16.86 34.11
N ILE A 21 -9.61 -15.82 34.43
CA ILE A 21 -9.40 -14.61 33.65
C ILE A 21 -9.02 -15.04 32.24
N ALA A 22 -9.87 -14.71 31.28
CA ALA A 22 -9.51 -14.61 29.88
C ALA A 22 -9.78 -13.15 29.46
N CYS A 23 -8.70 -12.43 29.16
CA CYS A 23 -8.77 -11.16 28.45
C CYS A 23 -9.36 -11.47 27.06
N GLY A 24 -10.66 -11.25 26.90
CA GLY A 24 -11.35 -11.35 25.62
C GLY A 24 -11.05 -10.12 24.79
N GLY A 25 -10.24 -10.29 23.75
CA GLY A 25 -10.20 -9.36 22.63
C GLY A 25 -11.44 -9.58 21.76
N GLU A 26 -12.34 -8.60 21.75
CA GLU A 26 -13.40 -8.48 20.75
C GLU A 26 -12.98 -7.37 19.80
N GLY A 27 -12.89 -7.70 18.51
CA GLY A 27 -12.76 -6.73 17.44
C GLY A 27 -14.07 -6.00 17.18
N GLY A 28 -13.95 -4.89 16.44
CA GLY A 28 -15.02 -3.98 16.08
C GLY A 28 -14.60 -2.58 16.53
N GLY A 29 -14.10 -1.71 15.66
CA GLY A 29 -14.63 -1.41 14.33
C GLY A 29 -15.10 0.03 14.40
N GLU A 30 -14.32 0.89 13.73
CA GLU A 30 -14.75 2.16 13.13
C GLU A 30 -15.11 3.29 14.08
N GLU A 31 -14.24 4.30 14.17
CA GLU A 31 -14.58 5.71 13.96
C GLU A 31 -13.23 6.45 13.73
N GLY A 32 -12.56 6.12 12.62
CA GLY A 32 -11.36 6.83 12.18
C GLY A 32 -11.80 8.09 11.46
N GLY A 33 -11.90 9.17 12.22
CA GLY A 33 -12.15 10.51 11.71
C GLY A 33 -11.20 10.83 10.57
N GLU A 34 -11.78 11.27 9.47
CA GLU A 34 -11.16 12.04 8.42
C GLU A 34 -10.49 13.29 9.01
N GLU A 35 -9.21 13.14 9.30
CA GLU A 35 -8.28 14.22 9.53
C GLU A 35 -7.30 14.21 8.38
N HIS A 36 -7.50 15.14 7.44
CA HIS A 36 -6.49 15.64 6.51
C HIS A 36 -5.40 16.31 7.35
N SER A 37 -4.66 15.49 8.08
CA SER A 37 -3.37 15.83 8.63
C SER A 37 -2.40 15.44 7.53
N SER A 38 -1.67 16.42 7.01
CA SER A 38 -0.45 16.21 6.23
C SER A 38 0.49 15.36 7.09
N GLY A 39 0.30 14.04 7.04
CA GLY A 39 1.16 13.07 7.66
C GLY A 39 2.46 13.15 6.89
N GLY A 40 3.55 13.49 7.57
CA GLY A 40 4.86 13.21 7.02
C GLY A 40 4.92 11.71 6.79
N GLU A 41 4.62 11.29 5.57
CA GLU A 41 4.76 9.91 5.15
C GLU A 41 6.22 9.51 5.41
N ASP A 42 6.39 8.35 6.05
CA ASP A 42 7.72 7.85 6.35
C ASP A 42 8.39 7.39 5.06
N LEU A 43 9.05 8.35 4.38
CA LEU A 43 9.78 8.14 3.14
C LEU A 43 11.12 7.44 3.36
N SER A 44 11.51 7.15 4.60
CA SER A 44 12.84 6.61 4.93
C SER A 44 13.14 5.30 4.19
N MET A 45 12.11 4.51 3.85
CA MET A 45 12.27 3.27 3.08
C MET A 45 12.48 3.48 1.57
N TYR A 46 12.21 4.68 1.06
CA TYR A 46 12.36 5.06 -0.36
C TYR A 46 13.55 5.98 -0.61
N GLU A 47 14.26 6.37 0.45
CA GLU A 47 15.47 7.17 0.33
C GLU A 47 16.58 6.38 -0.37
N GLY A 48 17.31 7.06 -1.24
CA GLY A 48 18.45 6.47 -1.94
C GLY A 48 18.78 7.20 -3.23
N PRO A 49 20.04 7.11 -3.70
CA PRO A 49 20.43 7.65 -4.99
C PRO A 49 19.65 6.95 -6.11
N ILE A 50 19.45 7.65 -7.22
CA ILE A 50 18.97 7.03 -8.46
C ILE A 50 20.15 6.29 -9.10
N THR A 51 20.02 4.98 -9.29
CA THR A 51 21.13 4.13 -9.78
C THR A 51 20.84 3.42 -11.11
N GLY A 52 19.68 3.65 -11.73
CA GLY A 52 19.24 2.93 -12.92
C GLY A 52 19.82 3.43 -14.24
N ASP A 53 19.48 2.72 -15.31
CA ASP A 53 19.82 3.05 -16.69
C ASP A 53 18.65 3.77 -17.38
N ALA A 54 18.89 4.98 -17.88
CA ALA A 54 17.84 5.80 -18.49
C ALA A 54 17.30 5.21 -19.81
N ALA A 55 18.09 4.45 -20.57
CA ALA A 55 17.62 3.85 -21.82
C ALA A 55 16.69 2.66 -21.55
N ALA A 56 16.98 1.86 -20.52
CA ALA A 56 16.04 0.87 -20.00
C ALA A 56 14.78 1.56 -19.44
N GLY A 57 14.96 2.68 -18.73
CA GLY A 57 13.91 3.48 -18.14
C GLY A 57 12.91 4.03 -19.15
N GLU A 58 13.36 4.42 -20.34
CA GLU A 58 12.50 4.85 -21.44
C GLU A 58 11.47 3.77 -21.81
N THR A 59 11.89 2.49 -21.80
CA THR A 59 10.98 1.37 -22.09
C THR A 59 9.94 1.21 -20.98
N VAL A 60 10.33 1.33 -19.71
CA VAL A 60 9.38 1.29 -18.59
C VAL A 60 8.40 2.47 -18.70
N TYR A 61 8.91 3.66 -18.95
CA TYR A 61 8.10 4.87 -19.12
C TYR A 61 7.06 4.74 -20.23
N ALA A 62 7.46 4.25 -21.40
CA ALA A 62 6.56 4.06 -22.54
C ALA A 62 5.42 3.08 -22.23
N ASN A 63 5.68 2.04 -21.43
CA ASN A 63 4.71 1.01 -21.11
C ASN A 63 3.75 1.41 -19.98
N PHE A 64 4.22 2.15 -18.98
CA PHE A 64 3.45 2.41 -17.75
C PHE A 64 3.06 3.86 -17.53
N CYS A 65 3.82 4.83 -18.06
CA CYS A 65 3.72 6.24 -17.69
C CYS A 65 3.16 7.10 -18.83
N ALA A 66 3.67 6.89 -20.05
CA ALA A 66 3.42 7.75 -21.21
C ALA A 66 1.93 7.87 -21.61
N GLY A 67 1.12 6.87 -21.26
CA GLY A 67 -0.33 6.91 -21.50
C GLY A 67 -1.05 8.03 -20.75
N CYS A 68 -0.54 8.42 -19.58
CA CYS A 68 -1.08 9.53 -18.79
C CYS A 68 -0.22 10.79 -18.83
N HIS A 69 1.10 10.61 -18.96
CA HIS A 69 2.11 11.67 -19.04
C HIS A 69 2.78 11.62 -20.43
N PRO A 70 2.11 12.05 -21.51
CA PRO A 70 2.67 11.92 -22.86
C PRO A 70 3.92 12.79 -23.02
N ASP A 71 5.05 12.17 -23.39
CA ASP A 71 6.35 12.84 -23.56
C ASP A 71 6.80 13.66 -22.33
N GLY A 72 6.40 13.25 -21.12
CA GLY A 72 6.63 14.01 -19.88
C GLY A 72 5.67 15.17 -19.69
N GLY A 73 4.86 15.51 -20.69
CA GLY A 73 3.94 16.62 -20.66
C GLY A 73 2.64 16.33 -19.91
N ALA A 74 1.86 17.39 -19.71
CA ALA A 74 0.51 17.28 -19.18
C ALA A 74 -0.41 16.42 -20.09
N GLY A 75 -1.17 15.53 -19.47
CA GLY A 75 -2.16 14.69 -20.12
C GLY A 75 -3.31 14.36 -19.18
N VAL A 76 -3.50 13.08 -18.88
CA VAL A 76 -4.36 12.65 -17.76
C VAL A 76 -3.66 12.93 -16.43
N GLY A 77 -2.35 12.72 -16.40
CA GLY A 77 -1.49 13.11 -15.29
C GLY A 77 -0.92 14.52 -15.48
N PRO A 78 -0.35 15.12 -14.41
CA PRO A 78 0.32 16.41 -14.47
C PRO A 78 1.55 16.39 -15.38
N ASP A 79 2.01 17.58 -15.75
CA ASP A 79 3.31 17.77 -16.39
C ASP A 79 4.44 17.37 -15.44
N LEU A 80 5.45 16.67 -15.98
CA LEU A 80 6.59 16.11 -15.27
C LEU A 80 7.88 16.94 -15.46
N HIS A 81 7.84 18.00 -16.27
CA HIS A 81 9.03 18.81 -16.56
C HIS A 81 9.36 19.79 -15.45
N ASP A 82 10.66 20.02 -15.25
CA ASP A 82 11.22 21.07 -14.38
C ASP A 82 10.61 21.07 -12.97
N ARG A 83 10.50 19.87 -12.38
CA ARG A 83 9.95 19.68 -11.04
C ARG A 83 11.06 19.57 -10.00
N THR A 84 10.64 19.69 -8.75
CA THR A 84 11.52 19.65 -7.58
C THR A 84 11.08 18.56 -6.60
N ASP A 85 10.35 17.54 -7.09
CA ASP A 85 9.98 16.41 -6.25
C ASP A 85 11.25 15.60 -5.95
N SER A 86 11.27 14.91 -4.81
CA SER A 86 12.39 14.04 -4.45
C SER A 86 12.26 12.66 -5.09
N PRO A 87 13.38 11.95 -5.34
CA PRO A 87 13.33 10.56 -5.78
C PRO A 87 12.54 9.65 -4.82
N ALA A 88 12.59 9.92 -3.51
CA ALA A 88 11.85 9.15 -2.51
C ALA A 88 10.34 9.33 -2.64
N GLU A 89 9.86 10.56 -2.83
CA GLU A 89 8.45 10.85 -3.10
C GLU A 89 7.97 10.18 -4.38
N ILE A 90 8.75 10.23 -5.47
CA ILE A 90 8.36 9.60 -6.73
C ILE A 90 8.31 8.08 -6.62
N ARG A 91 9.26 7.44 -5.92
CA ARG A 91 9.17 6.00 -5.61
C ARG A 91 7.91 5.68 -4.82
N TYR A 92 7.60 6.49 -3.80
CA TYR A 92 6.39 6.34 -3.00
C TYR A 92 5.14 6.42 -3.88
N LEU A 93 5.01 7.46 -4.69
CA LEU A 93 3.86 7.68 -5.58
C LEU A 93 3.70 6.56 -6.60
N ILE A 94 4.79 6.06 -7.20
CA ILE A 94 4.71 4.93 -8.13
C ILE A 94 4.28 3.65 -7.39
N ARG A 95 4.77 3.40 -6.17
CA ARG A 95 4.41 2.20 -5.41
C ARG A 95 2.99 2.23 -4.82
N ASN A 96 2.51 3.40 -4.43
CA ASN A 96 1.26 3.53 -3.67
C ASN A 96 0.12 4.15 -4.49
N GLY A 97 0.45 4.82 -5.59
CA GLY A 97 -0.49 5.63 -6.36
C GLY A 97 -0.90 6.90 -5.60
N GLU A 98 -1.51 7.83 -6.32
CA GLU A 98 -2.16 9.01 -5.75
C GLU A 98 -3.28 9.46 -6.68
N ASP A 99 -4.45 9.79 -6.13
CA ASP A 99 -5.64 10.18 -6.87
C ASP A 99 -6.02 9.21 -8.00
N ARG A 100 -5.64 9.57 -9.23
CA ARG A 100 -5.94 8.84 -10.47
C ARG A 100 -4.72 8.09 -10.99
N MET A 101 -3.54 8.33 -10.43
CA MET A 101 -2.32 7.59 -10.72
C MET A 101 -2.41 6.23 -10.01
N PRO A 102 -2.44 5.11 -10.76
CA PRO A 102 -2.51 3.79 -10.14
C PRO A 102 -1.21 3.43 -9.42
N ALA A 103 -1.32 2.58 -8.40
CA ALA A 103 -0.18 1.95 -7.76
C ALA A 103 0.44 0.88 -8.67
N PHE A 104 1.78 0.78 -8.66
CA PHE A 104 2.54 -0.26 -9.35
C PHE A 104 3.41 -1.03 -8.37
N GLY A 105 3.00 -2.27 -8.09
CA GLY A 105 3.75 -3.20 -7.24
C GLY A 105 5.07 -3.66 -7.87
N ALA A 106 5.92 -4.28 -7.05
CA ALA A 106 7.21 -4.83 -7.48
C ALA A 106 7.06 -5.96 -8.54
N ASP A 107 5.87 -6.54 -8.65
CA ASP A 107 5.49 -7.52 -9.66
C ASP A 107 5.21 -6.92 -11.04
N GLN A 108 4.88 -5.63 -11.11
CA GLN A 108 4.61 -4.90 -12.37
C GLN A 108 5.81 -4.07 -12.80
N ILE A 109 6.42 -3.36 -11.86
CA ILE A 109 7.64 -2.57 -12.04
C ILE A 109 8.61 -3.09 -10.99
N SER A 110 9.61 -3.86 -11.38
CA SER A 110 10.59 -4.38 -10.42
C SER A 110 11.36 -3.23 -9.73
N ASP A 111 12.10 -3.52 -8.66
CA ASP A 111 12.94 -2.48 -8.02
C ASP A 111 14.04 -1.98 -8.97
N GLU A 112 14.54 -2.84 -9.87
CA GLU A 112 15.47 -2.44 -10.92
C GLU A 112 14.78 -1.53 -11.95
N ASP A 113 13.57 -1.88 -12.40
CA ASP A 113 12.80 -1.04 -13.34
C ASP A 113 12.37 0.28 -12.73
N MET A 114 12.11 0.32 -11.43
CA MET A 114 11.87 1.55 -10.66
C MET A 114 13.07 2.48 -10.80
N GLU A 115 14.28 1.99 -10.53
CA GLU A 115 15.49 2.82 -10.66
C GLU A 115 15.74 3.24 -12.11
N ASN A 116 15.48 2.36 -13.08
CA ASN A 116 15.61 2.68 -14.50
C ASN A 116 14.64 3.81 -14.89
N VAL A 117 13.37 3.75 -14.50
CA VAL A 117 12.40 4.81 -14.83
C VAL A 117 12.73 6.12 -14.12
N LEU A 118 13.17 6.09 -12.85
CA LEU A 118 13.66 7.31 -12.19
C LEU A 118 14.85 7.93 -12.92
N ALA A 119 15.80 7.12 -13.41
CA ALA A 119 16.91 7.62 -14.21
C ALA A 119 16.41 8.31 -15.50
N TYR A 120 15.40 7.74 -16.16
CA TYR A 120 14.79 8.35 -17.34
C TYR A 120 14.03 9.65 -17.03
N LEU A 121 13.31 9.72 -15.90
CA LEU A 121 12.57 10.92 -15.49
C LEU A 121 13.47 12.14 -15.25
N THR A 122 14.77 11.92 -14.98
CA THR A 122 15.76 13.00 -14.92
C THR A 122 15.88 13.77 -16.24
N ASN A 123 15.59 13.15 -17.38
CA ASN A 123 15.60 13.81 -18.70
C ASN A 123 14.52 14.90 -18.82
N PHE A 124 13.46 14.84 -18.00
CA PHE A 124 12.44 15.88 -17.92
C PHE A 124 12.80 16.97 -16.89
N GLY A 125 13.90 16.82 -16.15
CA GLY A 125 14.24 17.74 -15.05
C GLY A 125 13.32 17.58 -13.84
N MET A 126 12.89 16.34 -13.55
CA MET A 126 11.95 16.06 -12.44
C MET A 126 12.54 16.26 -11.03
N PHE A 127 13.86 16.17 -10.87
CA PHE A 127 14.54 16.13 -9.56
C PHE A 127 15.50 17.33 -9.36
N GLN A 128 15.12 18.53 -9.81
CA GLN A 128 16.00 19.71 -9.77
C GLN A 128 15.96 20.47 -8.45
#